data_AF-A0AAD5Y8L5-F1
#
_entry.id   AF-A0AAD5Y8L5-F1
#
_cell.length_a   1.000
_cell.length_b   1.000
_cell.length_c   1.000
_cell.angle_alpha   90.00
_cell.angle_beta   90.00
_cell.angle_gamma   90.00
#
_symmetry.space_group_name_H-M   'P 1'
#
loop_
_entity.id
_entity.type
_entity.pdbx_description
1 polymer ?
#
loop_
_entity_poly.entity_id
_entity_poly.type
_entity_poly.pdbx_seq_one_letter_code
_entity_poly.pdbx_strand_id
1 'polypeptide(L)'
;MPENEKENIRASWDYEYHDKLDPTVEIFYKPMNITLLVSFIVGLVYVPLFVLDDDPVFNTKVGLWTAVIVLVLTGLLQFKDGPFIRPHPAFWRTKDHARQAFKFIDPTLGVPLPEKNYAENCDLTWEVMLDQLDVFVLAHTFGWFCKALILRDYWLCWVISILFEVMEYSLGHQLPNFEECWWDHWILDVLLTNWLGIYLGMKTCEYFEMKVKLS
;
A
#
# COMPACT_ATOMS: atom_id res chain seq x y z
N MET A 1 11.06 44.30 -21.05
CA MET A 1 10.19 44.09 -19.87
C MET A 1 11.07 43.47 -18.78
N PRO A 2 11.03 43.96 -17.54
CA PRO A 2 12.12 43.80 -16.58
C PRO A 2 12.18 42.40 -15.96
N GLU A 3 13.38 42.02 -15.53
CA GLU A 3 13.70 40.88 -14.68
C GLU A 3 13.08 41.05 -13.29
N ASN A 4 11.98 40.36 -12.97
CA ASN A 4 11.70 39.82 -11.63
C ASN A 4 10.29 39.21 -11.57
N GLU A 5 10.17 37.94 -11.92
CA GLU A 5 9.31 37.01 -11.19
C GLU A 5 9.78 35.61 -11.59
N LYS A 6 10.63 35.00 -10.76
CA LYS A 6 10.75 33.55 -10.81
C LYS A 6 9.38 33.06 -10.34
N GLU A 7 8.49 32.77 -11.28
CA GLU A 7 7.23 32.09 -11.02
C GLU A 7 7.55 30.94 -10.07
N ASN A 8 7.13 31.09 -8.82
CA ASN A 8 7.26 30.03 -7.86
C ASN A 8 6.29 28.97 -8.35
N ILE A 9 6.82 28.00 -9.08
CA ILE A 9 6.08 26.91 -9.70
C ILE A 9 5.09 26.33 -8.66
N ARG A 10 5.51 26.19 -7.40
CA ARG A 10 4.63 25.76 -6.29
C ARG A 10 3.39 26.65 -6.08
N ALA A 11 3.56 27.97 -6.12
CA ALA A 11 2.47 28.92 -5.97
C ALA A 11 1.53 28.92 -7.18
N SER A 12 2.02 28.63 -8.40
CA SER A 12 1.16 28.47 -9.57
C SER A 12 0.36 27.17 -9.52
N TRP A 13 0.97 26.06 -9.06
CA TRP A 13 0.26 24.79 -8.81
C TRP A 13 -0.82 24.91 -7.75
N ASP A 14 -0.54 25.61 -6.64
CA ASP A 14 -1.52 25.83 -5.57
C ASP A 14 -2.71 26.65 -6.08
N TYR A 15 -2.49 27.68 -6.90
CA TYR A 15 -3.56 28.49 -7.50
C TYR A 15 -4.45 27.69 -8.45
N GLU A 16 -3.87 26.86 -9.32
CA GLU A 16 -4.62 26.07 -10.30
C GLU A 16 -5.43 24.92 -9.66
N TYR A 17 -4.99 24.39 -8.52
CA TYR A 17 -5.70 23.34 -7.78
C TYR A 17 -6.93 23.86 -7.03
N HIS A 18 -6.86 25.08 -6.49
CA HIS A 18 -7.95 25.67 -5.73
C HIS A 18 -9.12 26.16 -6.60
N ASP A 19 -8.89 26.46 -7.88
CA ASP A 19 -9.90 27.09 -8.75
C ASP A 19 -10.90 26.11 -9.41
N LYS A 20 -10.82 24.78 -9.18
CA LYS A 20 -11.70 23.80 -9.87
C LYS A 20 -12.22 22.63 -9.04
N LEU A 21 -12.43 22.78 -7.73
CA LEU A 21 -13.22 21.77 -7.00
C LEU A 21 -14.72 22.09 -7.10
N ASP A 22 -15.49 21.12 -7.61
CA ASP A 22 -16.94 21.15 -7.50
C ASP A 22 -17.30 21.21 -6.00
N PRO A 23 -18.17 22.14 -5.55
CA PRO A 23 -18.52 22.28 -4.14
C PRO A 23 -19.09 21.00 -3.52
N THR A 24 -19.59 20.07 -4.33
CA THR A 24 -20.03 18.74 -3.88
C THR A 24 -18.89 17.81 -3.47
N VAL A 25 -17.68 18.02 -4.01
CA VAL A 25 -16.50 17.19 -3.72
C VAL A 25 -15.51 17.86 -2.76
N GLU A 26 -15.60 19.19 -2.57
CA GLU A 26 -14.73 19.98 -1.70
C GLU A 26 -14.60 19.40 -0.27
N ILE A 27 -15.68 18.82 0.25
CA ILE A 27 -15.72 18.19 1.57
C ILE A 27 -14.75 17.00 1.71
N PHE A 28 -14.43 16.30 0.62
CA PHE A 28 -13.53 15.16 0.62
C PHE A 28 -12.05 15.56 0.58
N TYR A 29 -11.76 16.78 0.14
CA TYR A 29 -10.40 17.31 0.04
C TYR A 29 -9.99 18.14 1.25
N LYS A 30 -10.96 18.60 2.06
CA LYS A 30 -10.69 19.29 3.31
C LYS A 30 -10.36 18.26 4.41
N PRO A 31 -9.14 18.22 4.96
CA PRO A 31 -8.79 17.25 5.99
C PRO A 31 -9.57 17.53 7.28
N MET A 32 -10.55 16.68 7.59
CA MET A 32 -11.36 16.76 8.82
C MET A 32 -10.73 15.97 9.98
N ASN A 33 -9.40 15.99 10.08
CA ASN A 33 -8.62 15.09 10.95
C ASN A 33 -9.01 15.19 12.42
N ILE A 34 -9.28 16.41 12.92
CA ILE A 34 -9.66 16.64 14.32
C ILE A 34 -11.12 16.24 14.56
N THR A 35 -12.04 16.54 13.64
CA THR A 35 -13.46 16.18 13.77
C THR A 35 -13.65 14.67 13.75
N LEU A 36 -12.94 13.97 12.85
CA LEU A 36 -12.93 12.50 12.78
C LEU A 36 -12.34 11.89 14.04
N LEU A 37 -11.22 12.42 14.54
CA LEU A 37 -10.61 11.97 15.79
C LEU A 37 -11.53 12.14 16.99
N VAL A 38 -12.20 13.29 17.12
CA VAL A 38 -13.15 13.54 18.21
C VAL A 38 -14.35 12.59 18.10
N SER A 39 -14.92 12.41 16.91
CA SER A 39 -16.03 11.47 16.70
C SER A 39 -15.65 10.02 17.02
N PHE A 40 -14.40 9.66 16.73
CA PHE A 40 -13.84 8.35 16.99
C PHE A 40 -13.66 8.08 18.49
N ILE A 41 -13.10 9.04 19.24
CA ILE A 41 -12.96 8.97 20.70
C ILE A 41 -14.34 8.87 21.37
N VAL A 42 -15.32 9.65 20.89
CA VAL A 42 -16.70 9.60 21.40
C VAL A 42 -17.31 8.21 21.12
N GLY A 43 -17.11 7.63 19.95
CA GLY A 43 -17.59 6.29 19.62
C GLY A 43 -16.98 5.20 20.51
N LEU A 44 -15.68 5.26 20.76
CA LEU A 44 -14.97 4.32 21.64
C LEU A 44 -15.42 4.38 23.10
N VAL A 45 -15.88 5.55 23.56
CA VAL A 45 -16.44 5.72 24.90
C VAL A 45 -17.94 5.34 24.92
N TYR A 46 -18.68 5.66 23.87
CA TYR A 46 -20.12 5.42 23.79
C TYR A 46 -20.48 3.93 23.71
N VAL A 47 -19.79 3.17 22.84
CA VAL A 47 -20.07 1.74 22.62
C VAL A 47 -20.02 0.92 23.92
N PRO A 48 -18.94 0.97 24.73
CA PRO A 48 -18.89 0.20 25.97
C PRO A 48 -19.84 0.69 27.06
N LEU A 49 -20.24 1.96 27.04
CA LEU A 49 -21.11 2.53 28.09
C LEU A 49 -22.61 2.36 27.79
N PHE A 50 -23.00 2.29 26.51
CA PHE A 50 -24.41 2.39 26.12
C PHE A 50 -24.88 1.33 25.11
N VAL A 51 -23.98 0.54 24.50
CA VAL A 51 -24.35 -0.43 23.44
C VAL A 51 -24.04 -1.87 23.82
N LEU A 52 -22.99 -2.12 24.61
CA LEU A 52 -22.69 -3.47 25.09
C LEU A 52 -23.77 -3.94 26.08
N ASP A 53 -24.14 -5.21 25.97
CA ASP A 53 -25.18 -5.86 26.75
C ASP A 53 -24.60 -7.12 27.44
N ASP A 54 -25.36 -7.86 28.23
CA ASP A 54 -24.84 -9.06 28.94
C ASP A 54 -24.56 -10.26 27.99
N ASP A 55 -24.93 -10.18 26.71
CA ASP A 55 -24.64 -11.23 25.72
C ASP A 55 -23.19 -11.19 25.20
N PRO A 56 -22.35 -12.20 25.53
CA PRO A 56 -20.96 -12.24 25.11
C PRO A 56 -20.78 -12.42 23.59
N VAL A 57 -21.72 -13.06 22.89
CA VAL A 57 -21.64 -13.29 21.44
C VAL A 57 -21.90 -11.99 20.69
N PHE A 58 -22.90 -11.22 21.13
CA PHE A 58 -23.19 -9.88 20.60
C PHE A 58 -22.00 -8.94 20.84
N ASN A 59 -21.48 -8.89 22.07
CA ASN A 59 -20.34 -8.02 22.42
C ASN A 59 -19.08 -8.35 21.62
N THR A 60 -18.82 -9.63 21.38
CA THR A 60 -17.67 -10.07 20.57
C THR A 60 -17.81 -9.61 19.12
N LYS A 61 -19.00 -9.71 18.53
CA LYS A 61 -19.27 -9.21 17.17
C LYS A 61 -19.12 -7.69 17.08
N VAL A 62 -19.68 -6.95 18.04
CA VAL A 62 -19.55 -5.49 18.12
C VAL A 62 -18.09 -5.08 18.32
N GLY A 63 -17.34 -5.80 19.15
CA GLY A 63 -15.91 -5.59 19.34
C GLY A 63 -15.09 -5.82 18.08
N LEU A 64 -15.36 -6.90 17.33
CA LEU A 64 -14.70 -7.17 16.05
C LEU A 64 -14.98 -6.10 15.00
N TRP A 65 -16.25 -5.68 14.86
CA TRP A 65 -16.61 -4.57 13.96
C TRP A 65 -15.95 -3.26 14.37
N THR A 66 -15.90 -2.98 15.67
CA THR A 66 -15.23 -1.78 16.21
C THR A 66 -13.74 -1.81 15.89
N ALA A 67 -13.06 -2.94 16.03
CA ALA A 67 -11.64 -3.10 15.71
C ALA A 67 -11.35 -2.87 14.21
N VAL A 68 -12.20 -3.36 13.32
CA VAL A 68 -12.09 -3.11 11.87
C VAL A 68 -12.26 -1.63 11.54
N ILE A 69 -13.25 -0.97 12.15
CA ILE A 69 -13.50 0.47 11.96
C ILE A 69 -12.32 1.30 12.48
N VAL A 70 -11.78 0.96 13.65
CA VAL A 70 -10.57 1.59 14.21
C VAL A 70 -9.39 1.47 13.26
N LEU A 71 -9.17 0.29 12.67
CA LEU A 71 -8.08 0.03 11.74
C LEU A 71 -8.24 0.83 10.44
N VAL A 72 -9.45 0.88 9.87
CA VAL A 72 -9.76 1.68 8.68
C VAL A 72 -9.60 3.18 8.94
N LEU A 73 -10.16 3.69 10.04
CA LEU A 73 -10.05 5.11 10.41
C LEU A 73 -8.61 5.50 10.72
N THR A 74 -7.86 4.64 11.40
CA THR A 74 -6.42 4.87 11.63
C THR A 74 -5.66 4.88 10.31
N GLY A 75 -5.98 3.99 9.37
CA GLY A 75 -5.44 4.05 8.01
C GLY A 75 -5.75 5.38 7.32
N LEU A 76 -7.00 5.84 7.36
CA LEU A 76 -7.40 7.12 6.78
C LEU A 76 -6.75 8.34 7.46
N LEU A 77 -6.48 8.27 8.77
CA LEU A 77 -5.88 9.36 9.55
C LEU A 77 -4.34 9.36 9.57
N GLN A 78 -3.70 8.19 9.47
CA GLN A 78 -2.25 8.03 9.59
C GLN A 78 -1.54 7.83 8.25
N PHE A 79 -2.22 7.29 7.22
CA PHE A 79 -1.68 7.33 5.87
C PHE A 79 -1.81 8.77 5.35
N LYS A 80 -0.78 9.55 5.65
CA LYS A 80 -0.57 10.88 5.09
C LYS A 80 -0.60 10.80 3.57
N ASP A 81 -1.09 11.84 2.90
CA ASP A 81 -0.95 11.96 1.45
C ASP A 81 0.50 11.66 1.07
N GLY A 82 0.69 10.58 0.31
CA GLY A 82 2.00 10.20 -0.19
C GLY A 82 2.57 11.33 -1.06
N PRO A 83 3.88 11.32 -1.36
CA PRO A 83 4.55 12.36 -2.15
C PRO A 83 4.04 12.48 -3.60
N PHE A 84 3.02 11.71 -3.99
CA PHE A 84 2.40 11.71 -5.30
C PHE A 84 1.01 12.34 -5.25
N ILE A 85 0.87 13.48 -5.94
CA ILE A 85 -0.41 14.13 -6.20
C ILE A 85 -1.25 13.19 -7.08
N ARG A 86 -2.53 12.99 -6.74
CA ARG A 86 -3.47 12.15 -7.50
C ARG A 86 -4.45 13.01 -8.35
N PRO A 87 -4.14 13.34 -9.61
CA PRO A 87 -5.11 13.78 -10.64
C PRO A 87 -6.36 12.86 -10.88
N HIS A 88 -7.42 13.00 -10.09
CA HIS A 88 -8.79 12.53 -10.39
C HIS A 88 -9.07 10.99 -10.52
N PRO A 89 -9.99 10.40 -9.71
CA PRO A 89 -10.25 8.95 -9.66
C PRO A 89 -10.63 8.26 -10.97
N ALA A 90 -11.21 9.00 -11.92
CA ALA A 90 -11.65 8.45 -13.20
C ALA A 90 -10.49 8.17 -14.17
N PHE A 91 -9.34 8.84 -14.04
CA PHE A 91 -8.23 8.71 -15.00
C PHE A 91 -7.36 7.46 -14.75
N TRP A 92 -7.24 7.01 -13.49
CA TRP A 92 -6.46 5.81 -13.11
C TRP A 92 -7.19 4.51 -13.36
N ARG A 93 -8.52 4.57 -13.47
CA ARG A 93 -9.36 3.38 -13.56
C ARG A 93 -9.36 2.75 -14.95
N THR A 94 -8.74 3.38 -15.95
CA THR A 94 -8.53 2.78 -17.27
C THR A 94 -7.08 2.37 -17.44
N LYS A 95 -6.81 1.05 -17.41
CA LYS A 95 -5.49 0.42 -17.66
C LYS A 95 -4.79 1.01 -18.89
N ASP A 96 -5.57 1.41 -19.89
CA ASP A 96 -5.07 1.96 -21.15
C ASP A 96 -4.50 3.38 -21.01
N HIS A 97 -5.07 4.24 -20.18
CA HIS A 97 -4.57 5.60 -19.97
C HIS A 97 -3.24 5.59 -19.23
N ALA A 98 -3.11 4.71 -18.24
CA ALA A 98 -1.84 4.45 -17.56
C ALA A 98 -0.78 3.88 -18.52
N ARG A 99 -1.15 2.94 -19.40
CA ARG A 99 -0.25 2.41 -20.44
C ARG A 99 0.24 3.48 -21.41
N GLN A 100 -0.66 4.32 -21.90
CA GLN A 100 -0.28 5.38 -22.84
C GLN A 100 0.60 6.45 -22.17
N ALA A 101 0.47 6.68 -20.86
CA ALA A 101 1.34 7.61 -20.13
C ALA A 101 2.81 7.17 -20.11
N PHE A 102 3.10 5.86 -20.15
CA PHE A 102 4.49 5.38 -20.23
C PHE A 102 5.19 5.73 -21.55
N LYS A 103 4.44 6.06 -22.61
CA LYS A 103 5.03 6.56 -23.87
C LYS A 103 5.76 7.90 -23.73
N PHE A 104 5.46 8.68 -22.68
CA PHE A 104 6.20 9.91 -22.40
C PHE A 104 7.64 9.64 -21.94
N ILE A 105 7.93 8.44 -21.45
CA ILE A 105 9.27 8.03 -20.97
C ILE A 105 10.01 7.27 -22.06
N ASP A 106 9.35 6.29 -22.70
CA ASP A 106 9.91 5.54 -23.82
C ASP A 106 8.82 5.32 -24.90
N PRO A 107 9.03 5.78 -26.15
CA PRO A 107 8.08 5.64 -27.24
C PRO A 107 7.64 4.20 -27.56
N THR A 108 8.43 3.20 -27.16
CA THR A 108 8.14 1.76 -27.39
C THR A 108 7.17 1.17 -26.37
N LEU A 109 6.83 1.90 -25.31
CA LEU A 109 5.89 1.47 -24.26
C LEU A 109 4.41 1.66 -24.67
N GLY A 110 3.49 1.23 -23.81
CA GLY A 110 2.04 1.39 -24.01
C GLY A 110 1.35 0.27 -24.79
N VAL A 111 2.04 -0.85 -24.98
CA VAL A 111 1.47 -2.12 -25.46
C VAL A 111 0.98 -2.97 -24.27
N PRO A 112 -0.02 -3.85 -24.45
CA PRO A 112 -0.36 -4.84 -23.43
C PRO A 112 0.86 -5.71 -23.12
N LEU A 113 1.19 -5.84 -21.83
CA LEU A 113 2.22 -6.77 -21.38
C LEU A 113 1.66 -8.18 -21.50
N PRO A 114 2.46 -9.17 -21.95
CA PRO A 114 2.05 -10.56 -21.90
C PRO A 114 1.78 -10.94 -20.45
N GLU A 115 0.59 -11.46 -20.17
CA GLU A 115 0.26 -12.04 -18.86
C GLU A 115 0.85 -13.47 -18.85
N LYS A 116 1.69 -13.78 -17.85
CA LYS A 116 2.34 -15.09 -17.67
C LYS A 116 1.68 -15.76 -16.47
N ASN A 117 1.31 -17.02 -16.61
CA ASN A 117 0.91 -17.86 -15.48
C ASN A 117 2.15 -18.59 -14.98
N TYR A 118 2.52 -18.38 -13.72
CA TYR A 118 3.72 -18.95 -13.13
C TYR A 118 3.47 -20.31 -12.48
N ALA A 119 2.20 -20.68 -12.26
CA ALA A 119 1.78 -21.96 -11.68
C ALA A 119 1.55 -23.09 -12.71
N GLU A 120 1.96 -22.93 -13.97
CA GLU A 120 1.79 -23.98 -15.00
C GLU A 120 2.57 -25.27 -14.67
N ASN A 121 3.73 -25.15 -14.01
CA ASN A 121 4.51 -26.29 -13.52
C ASN A 121 5.13 -26.00 -12.16
N CYS A 122 4.64 -26.69 -11.13
CA CYS A 122 5.08 -26.51 -9.74
C CYS A 122 6.00 -27.63 -9.22
N ASP A 123 6.58 -28.44 -10.11
CA ASP A 123 7.53 -29.47 -9.73
C ASP A 123 8.80 -28.88 -9.13
N LEU A 124 9.23 -29.43 -7.99
CA LEU A 124 10.45 -29.01 -7.28
C LEU A 124 11.72 -29.56 -7.95
N THR A 125 11.91 -29.25 -9.23
CA THR A 125 13.12 -29.55 -9.99
C THR A 125 13.97 -28.29 -10.13
N TRP A 126 15.29 -28.46 -10.24
CA TRP A 126 16.22 -27.34 -10.29
C TRP A 126 15.97 -26.41 -11.50
N GLU A 127 15.59 -26.98 -12.65
CA GLU A 127 15.31 -26.23 -13.87
C GLU A 127 14.07 -25.35 -13.72
N VAL A 128 13.01 -25.89 -13.12
CA VAL A 128 11.77 -25.15 -12.84
C VAL A 128 12.03 -24.05 -11.81
N MET A 129 12.76 -24.36 -10.72
CA MET A 129 13.09 -23.37 -9.70
C MET A 129 13.90 -22.19 -10.24
N LEU A 130 14.84 -22.44 -11.17
CA LEU A 130 15.60 -21.36 -11.79
C LEU A 130 14.77 -20.50 -12.75
N ASP A 131 13.74 -21.05 -13.41
CA ASP A 131 12.84 -20.28 -14.27
C ASP A 131 11.99 -19.28 -13.48
N GLN A 132 11.67 -19.63 -12.22
CA GLN A 132 10.89 -18.78 -11.31
C GLN A 132 11.73 -17.68 -10.64
N LEU A 133 13.07 -17.78 -10.67
CA LEU A 133 13.96 -16.73 -10.14
C LEU A 133 14.11 -15.56 -11.13
N ASP A 134 13.06 -14.79 -11.30
CA ASP A 134 13.00 -13.68 -12.24
C ASP A 134 13.19 -12.29 -11.58
N VAL A 135 12.81 -11.24 -12.29
CA VAL A 135 12.90 -9.85 -11.81
C VAL A 135 12.07 -9.59 -10.55
N PHE A 136 11.02 -10.38 -10.32
CA PHE A 136 10.13 -10.22 -9.16
C PHE A 136 10.84 -10.56 -7.85
N VAL A 137 11.81 -11.49 -7.84
CA VAL A 137 12.66 -11.78 -6.67
C VAL A 137 13.40 -10.52 -6.19
N LEU A 138 13.97 -9.76 -7.13
CA LEU A 138 14.64 -8.50 -6.82
C LEU A 138 13.64 -7.42 -6.42
N ALA A 139 12.49 -7.36 -7.08
CA ALA A 139 11.43 -6.41 -6.77
C ALA A 139 10.86 -6.61 -5.36
N HIS A 140 10.64 -7.87 -4.94
CA HIS A 140 10.22 -8.24 -3.59
C HIS A 140 11.28 -7.84 -2.57
N THR A 141 12.52 -8.29 -2.76
CA THR A 141 13.63 -7.97 -1.84
C THR A 141 13.80 -6.45 -1.67
N PHE A 142 13.83 -5.71 -2.78
CA PHE A 142 13.99 -4.26 -2.75
C PHE A 142 12.75 -3.54 -2.20
N GLY A 143 11.56 -4.00 -2.57
CA GLY A 143 10.30 -3.46 -2.09
C GLY A 143 10.17 -3.59 -0.58
N TRP A 144 10.56 -4.73 -0.02
CA TRP A 144 10.56 -4.97 1.42
C TRP A 144 11.67 -4.24 2.16
N PHE A 145 12.83 -4.08 1.54
CA PHE A 145 13.86 -3.17 2.02
C PHE A 145 13.33 -1.74 2.19
N CYS A 146 12.72 -1.17 1.14
CA CYS A 146 12.15 0.17 1.20
C CYS A 146 11.00 0.28 2.22
N LYS A 147 10.11 -0.71 2.28
CA LYS A 147 9.02 -0.75 3.27
C LYS A 147 9.58 -0.78 4.70
N ALA A 148 10.63 -1.55 4.96
CA ALA A 148 11.27 -1.61 6.26
C ALA A 148 11.91 -0.27 6.66
N LEU A 149 12.52 0.47 5.73
CA LEU A 149 13.04 1.82 5.98
C LEU A 149 11.93 2.83 6.35
N ILE A 150 10.73 2.65 5.80
CA ILE A 150 9.57 3.52 6.07
C ILE A 150 8.93 3.16 7.42
N LEU A 151 8.55 1.89 7.57
CA LEU A 151 7.76 1.37 8.70
C LEU A 151 8.60 1.24 9.98
N ARG A 152 9.89 0.90 9.86
CA ARG A 152 10.87 0.87 10.96
C ARG A 152 10.46 0.00 12.15
N ASP A 153 9.70 -1.05 11.86
CA ASP A 153 9.19 -2.03 12.81
C ASP A 153 9.25 -3.41 12.15
N TYR A 154 10.08 -4.28 12.71
CA TYR A 154 10.36 -5.61 12.15
C TYR A 154 9.10 -6.50 12.17
N TRP A 155 8.36 -6.48 13.28
CA TRP A 155 7.18 -7.33 13.44
C TRP A 155 6.05 -6.88 12.53
N LEU A 156 5.81 -5.57 12.46
CA LEU A 156 4.82 -5.01 11.55
C LEU A 156 5.13 -5.34 10.08
N CYS A 157 6.41 -5.26 9.67
CA CYS A 157 6.80 -5.63 8.31
C CYS A 157 6.53 -7.11 8.01
N TRP A 158 6.81 -7.99 8.96
CA TRP A 158 6.53 -9.43 8.83
C TRP A 158 5.03 -9.73 8.69
N VAL A 159 4.20 -9.12 9.54
CA VAL A 159 2.74 -9.28 9.47
C VAL A 159 2.22 -8.78 8.13
N ILE A 160 2.67 -7.59 7.68
CA ILE A 160 2.25 -7.05 6.40
C ILE A 160 2.75 -7.93 5.25
N SER A 161 3.93 -8.55 5.35
CA SER A 161 4.46 -9.46 4.33
C SER A 161 3.54 -10.65 4.11
N ILE A 162 3.18 -11.33 5.19
CA ILE A 162 2.23 -12.45 5.12
C ILE A 162 0.87 -12.01 4.56
N LEU A 163 0.40 -10.80 4.93
CA LEU A 163 -0.88 -10.29 4.43
C LEU A 163 -0.86 -9.93 2.94
N PHE A 164 0.28 -9.48 2.39
CA PHE A 164 0.42 -9.23 0.95
C PHE A 164 0.35 -10.55 0.17
N GLU A 165 1.02 -11.60 0.63
CA GLU A 165 0.95 -12.91 -0.02
C GLU A 165 -0.46 -13.51 0.02
N VAL A 166 -1.16 -13.38 1.14
CA VAL A 166 -2.57 -13.81 1.22
C VAL A 166 -3.45 -13.01 0.25
N MET A 167 -3.15 -11.72 0.05
CA MET A 167 -3.86 -10.90 -0.94
C MET A 167 -3.57 -11.38 -2.36
N GLU A 168 -2.30 -11.66 -2.70
CA GLU A 168 -1.90 -12.16 -4.02
C GLU A 168 -2.53 -13.51 -4.31
N TYR A 169 -2.47 -14.45 -3.36
CA TYR A 169 -3.16 -15.73 -3.42
C TYR A 169 -4.67 -15.59 -3.64
N SER A 170 -5.30 -14.60 -3.00
CA SER A 170 -6.75 -14.32 -3.16
C SER A 170 -7.09 -13.67 -4.52
N LEU A 171 -6.14 -12.94 -5.11
CA LEU A 171 -6.33 -12.20 -6.36
C LEU A 171 -5.79 -12.94 -7.60
N GLY A 172 -5.14 -14.10 -7.44
CA GLY A 172 -4.64 -14.92 -8.55
C GLY A 172 -5.69 -15.19 -9.64
N HIS A 173 -6.96 -15.38 -9.26
CA HIS A 173 -8.03 -15.56 -10.24
C HIS A 173 -8.34 -14.30 -11.10
N GLN A 174 -8.07 -13.10 -10.58
CA GLN A 174 -8.31 -11.84 -11.28
C GLN A 174 -7.11 -11.40 -12.12
N LEU A 175 -5.91 -11.83 -11.74
CA LEU A 175 -4.64 -11.45 -12.35
C LEU A 175 -3.79 -12.71 -12.50
N PRO A 176 -3.70 -13.29 -13.72
CA PRO A 176 -2.97 -14.55 -13.97
C PRO A 176 -1.49 -14.50 -13.54
N ASN A 177 -0.90 -13.31 -13.50
CA ASN A 177 0.48 -13.11 -13.02
C ASN A 177 0.65 -13.39 -11.52
N PHE A 178 -0.41 -13.34 -10.72
CA PHE A 178 -0.38 -13.66 -9.28
C PHE A 178 -0.70 -15.13 -9.02
N GLU A 179 -0.90 -15.94 -10.07
CA GLU A 179 -1.07 -17.38 -9.94
C GLU A 179 0.32 -18.04 -9.94
N GLU A 180 0.87 -18.24 -8.75
CA GLU A 180 2.20 -18.81 -8.52
C GLU A 180 2.10 -20.12 -7.70
N CYS A 181 3.22 -20.84 -7.63
CA CYS A 181 3.26 -22.09 -6.89
C CYS A 181 3.22 -21.85 -5.38
N TRP A 182 2.70 -22.81 -4.61
CA TRP A 182 2.62 -22.67 -3.15
C TRP A 182 4.00 -22.42 -2.49
N TRP A 183 5.05 -23.02 -3.04
CA TRP A 183 6.41 -22.89 -2.52
C TRP A 183 7.02 -21.55 -2.93
N ASP A 184 6.53 -20.92 -3.99
CA ASP A 184 6.94 -19.59 -4.42
C ASP A 184 6.50 -18.58 -3.36
N HIS A 185 5.18 -18.44 -3.17
CA HIS A 185 4.59 -17.59 -2.14
C HIS A 185 5.21 -17.76 -0.74
N TRP A 186 5.26 -18.99 -0.23
CA TRP A 186 5.62 -19.19 1.18
C TRP A 186 7.12 -19.29 1.42
N ILE A 187 7.87 -19.90 0.50
CA ILE A 187 9.31 -20.13 0.70
C ILE A 187 10.10 -19.04 0.00
N LEU A 188 9.87 -18.83 -1.29
CA LEU A 188 10.62 -17.83 -2.04
C LEU A 188 10.23 -16.41 -1.62
N ASP A 189 8.95 -16.08 -1.55
CA ASP A 189 8.53 -14.71 -1.24
C ASP A 189 8.59 -14.40 0.26
N VAL A 190 7.74 -15.01 1.09
CA VAL A 190 7.73 -14.69 2.55
C VAL A 190 9.09 -14.93 3.20
N LEU A 191 9.63 -16.14 3.07
CA LEU A 191 10.76 -16.58 3.89
C LEU A 191 12.12 -16.14 3.35
N LEU A 192 12.26 -15.98 2.03
CA LEU A 192 13.54 -15.61 1.43
C LEU A 192 13.57 -14.14 1.03
N THR A 193 12.82 -13.72 0.01
CA THR A 193 12.97 -12.38 -0.58
C THR A 193 12.44 -11.28 0.36
N ASN A 194 11.24 -11.46 0.89
CA ASN A 194 10.59 -10.49 1.78
C ASN A 194 11.37 -10.39 3.10
N TRP A 195 11.69 -11.52 3.72
CA TRP A 195 12.51 -11.55 4.93
C TRP A 195 13.88 -10.90 4.72
N LEU A 196 14.59 -11.23 3.64
CA LEU A 196 15.89 -10.64 3.33
C LEU A 196 15.79 -9.13 3.18
N GLY A 197 14.78 -8.63 2.45
CA GLY A 197 14.50 -7.21 2.31
C GLY A 197 14.27 -6.53 3.66
N ILE A 198 13.40 -7.11 4.50
CA ILE A 198 13.12 -6.59 5.85
C ILE A 198 14.39 -6.57 6.69
N TYR A 199 15.15 -7.67 6.73
CA TYR A 199 16.37 -7.79 7.50
C TYR A 199 17.41 -6.72 7.10
N LEU A 200 17.66 -6.57 5.80
CA LEU A 200 18.58 -5.55 5.28
C LEU A 200 18.09 -4.13 5.57
N GLY A 201 16.78 -3.87 5.45
CA GLY A 201 16.19 -2.57 5.76
C GLY A 201 16.35 -2.23 7.25
N MET A 202 16.07 -3.17 8.14
CA MET A 202 16.25 -2.96 9.58
C MET A 202 17.71 -2.81 9.98
N LYS A 203 18.64 -3.57 9.37
CA LYS A 203 20.08 -3.38 9.57
C LYS A 203 20.57 -2.02 9.08
N THR A 204 19.99 -1.53 7.99
CA THR A 204 20.27 -0.17 7.49
C THR A 204 19.76 0.89 8.47
N CYS A 205 18.56 0.69 9.05
CA CYS A 205 18.06 1.55 10.12
C CYS A 205 18.98 1.59 11.34
N GLU A 206 19.50 0.43 11.76
CA GLU A 206 20.45 0.32 12.87
C GLU A 206 21.78 1.04 12.53
N TYR A 207 22.31 0.84 11.33
CA TYR A 207 23.55 1.46 10.87
C TYR A 207 23.50 2.99 10.86
N PHE A 208 22.35 3.56 10.49
CA PHE A 208 22.13 5.02 10.48
C PHE A 208 21.56 5.57 11.79
N GLU A 209 21.52 4.77 12.87
CA GLU A 209 20.96 5.14 14.18
C GLU A 209 19.53 5.71 14.09
N MET A 210 18.74 5.22 13.13
CA MET A 210 17.37 5.66 12.95
C MET A 210 16.50 5.17 14.10
N LYS A 211 15.58 6.01 14.58
CA LYS A 211 14.58 5.59 15.58
C LYS A 211 13.72 4.46 15.00
N VAL A 212 13.98 3.26 15.49
CA VAL A 212 13.20 2.05 15.24
C VAL A 212 12.36 1.74 16.48
N LYS A 213 11.17 1.17 16.28
CA LYS A 213 10.42 0.59 17.40
C LYS A 213 11.10 -0.73 17.75
N LEU A 214 11.93 -0.70 18.78
CA LEU A 214 12.48 -1.92 19.37
C LEU A 214 11.33 -2.70 20.01
N SER A 215 11.32 -4.03 19.81
CA SER A 215 10.43 -4.95 20.51
C SER A 215 10.68 -4.92 22.02
#